data_AF-A0A7W0HYW9-F1
#
_entry.id   AF-A0A7W0HYW9-F1
#
_cell.length_a   1.000
_cell.length_b   1.000
_cell.length_c   1.000
_cell.angle_alpha   90.00
_cell.angle_beta   90.00
_cell.angle_gamma   90.00
#
_symmetry.space_group_name_H-M   'P 1'
#
loop_
_entity.id
_entity.type
_entity.pdbx_description
1 polymer ?
#
loop_
_entity_poly.entity_id
_entity_poly.type
_entity_poly.pdbx_seq_one_letter_code
_entity_poly.pdbx_strand_id
1 'polypeptide(L)'
;MDQWSNVTFEGSRFKAPVGAPAHQALVDAFQPQNLELSNCYFVGYEGEGGELRTRGLLIRGGLNISVRHSTFEIMAGSNSFILSNGVQFIANRMTRVREGVQFKGGGNILIESNRFDNFQPFLGDHPDAIQFFTAGLTNPTDLASHDVLISGNLIIAADQSQGIFLADQNSLQSSGRGYKRIAIRRNIIVGAVWHGITAAPVDSLTIVGNRAIRQSGRDVRGNRITAAGREVILEDNEASEFKIAQSVRNHGNRTLGPLSAQRINAVIAEWTQANHVQ
;
A
#
# COMPACT_ATOMS: atom_id res chain seq x y z
N MET A 1 6.33 -22.17 -11.34
CA MET A 1 5.49 -21.48 -10.34
C MET A 1 5.36 -22.42 -9.19
N ASP A 2 5.77 -21.99 -8.01
CA ASP A 2 5.90 -22.92 -6.90
C ASP A 2 4.65 -22.90 -6.03
N GLN A 3 4.18 -24.09 -5.67
CA GLN A 3 3.05 -24.31 -4.76
C GLN A 3 3.58 -24.60 -3.36
N TRP A 4 4.11 -23.57 -2.69
CA TRP A 4 4.71 -23.72 -1.37
C TRP A 4 3.66 -24.01 -0.30
N SER A 5 3.92 -25.00 0.55
CA SER A 5 3.05 -25.36 1.68
C SER A 5 3.89 -25.52 2.94
N ASN A 6 3.56 -24.77 3.99
CA ASN A 6 4.30 -24.74 5.27
C ASN A 6 5.78 -24.41 5.07
N VAL A 7 6.03 -23.29 4.38
CA VAL A 7 7.39 -22.83 4.07
C VAL A 7 7.66 -21.53 4.82
N THR A 8 8.78 -21.52 5.55
CA THR A 8 9.27 -20.32 6.24
C THR A 8 10.67 -19.98 5.71
N PHE A 9 10.85 -18.72 5.33
CA PHE A 9 12.15 -18.11 5.16
C PHE A 9 12.35 -17.12 6.30
N GLU A 10 13.42 -17.32 7.07
CA GLU A 10 13.81 -16.44 8.17
C GLU A 10 15.23 -15.92 7.93
N GLY A 11 15.46 -14.62 8.11
CA GLY A 11 16.80 -14.02 7.98
C GLY A 11 17.41 -14.12 6.58
N SER A 12 16.61 -14.52 5.59
CA SER A 12 17.07 -14.87 4.24
C SER A 12 17.25 -13.64 3.36
N ARG A 13 18.23 -13.70 2.45
CA ARG A 13 18.47 -12.66 1.45
C ARG A 13 18.10 -13.14 0.05
N PHE A 14 17.21 -12.40 -0.61
CA PHE A 14 16.81 -12.61 -1.99
C PHE A 14 17.42 -11.50 -2.84
N LYS A 15 18.24 -11.85 -3.82
CA LYS A 15 18.93 -10.88 -4.67
C LYS A 15 18.70 -11.20 -6.14
N ALA A 16 18.30 -10.19 -6.91
CA ALA A 16 18.20 -10.31 -8.35
C ALA A 16 19.60 -10.55 -8.97
N PRO A 17 19.72 -11.44 -9.97
CA PRO A 17 20.97 -11.60 -10.70
C PRO A 17 21.29 -10.33 -11.51
N VAL A 18 22.58 -10.14 -11.83
CA VAL A 18 23.01 -9.10 -12.76
C VAL A 18 22.35 -9.35 -14.11
N GLY A 19 21.82 -8.29 -14.72
CA GLY A 19 21.08 -8.39 -15.99
C GLY A 19 19.68 -9.00 -15.86
N ALA A 20 19.10 -9.02 -14.64
CA ALA A 20 17.75 -9.52 -14.44
C ALA A 20 16.76 -8.87 -15.45
N PRO A 21 15.93 -9.67 -16.13
CA PRO A 21 14.88 -9.16 -16.99
C PRO A 21 13.99 -8.17 -16.26
N ALA A 22 13.50 -7.17 -17.01
CA ALA A 22 12.53 -6.23 -16.47
C ALA A 22 11.29 -7.00 -15.96
N HIS A 23 10.80 -6.58 -14.81
CA HIS A 23 9.63 -7.11 -14.13
C HIS A 23 9.72 -8.55 -13.62
N GLN A 24 10.89 -9.18 -13.62
CA GLN A 24 11.07 -10.47 -12.95
C GLN A 24 10.81 -10.31 -11.44
N ALA A 25 9.98 -11.18 -10.85
CA ALA A 25 9.77 -11.21 -9.40
C ALA A 25 10.88 -11.98 -8.68
N LEU A 26 11.28 -11.51 -7.50
CA LEU A 26 12.23 -12.23 -6.63
C LEU A 26 11.60 -13.49 -6.02
N VAL A 27 10.29 -13.45 -5.75
CA VAL A 27 9.50 -14.59 -5.32
C VAL A 27 8.24 -14.64 -6.17
N ASP A 28 8.03 -15.76 -6.86
CA ASP A 28 6.86 -16.00 -7.70
C ASP A 28 6.15 -17.29 -7.27
N ALA A 29 5.09 -17.14 -6.46
CA ALA A 29 4.38 -18.26 -5.87
C ALA A 29 2.94 -18.34 -6.37
N PHE A 30 2.47 -19.56 -6.61
CA PHE A 30 1.10 -19.85 -7.03
C PHE A 30 0.41 -20.72 -5.98
N GLN A 31 -0.68 -20.20 -5.42
CA GLN A 31 -1.49 -20.81 -4.38
C GLN A 31 -0.69 -21.30 -3.15
N PRO A 32 0.23 -20.50 -2.58
CA PRO A 32 0.95 -20.94 -1.39
C PRO A 32 -0.01 -21.08 -0.19
N GLN A 33 0.31 -22.00 0.72
CA GLN A 33 -0.41 -22.20 1.97
C GLN A 33 0.58 -22.12 3.14
N ASN A 34 0.33 -21.23 4.10
CA ASN A 34 1.23 -21.02 5.24
C ASN A 34 2.65 -20.69 4.78
N LEU A 35 2.78 -19.61 4.00
CA LEU A 35 4.07 -19.06 3.58
C LEU A 35 4.47 -17.93 4.53
N GLU A 36 5.65 -18.03 5.12
CA GLU A 36 6.22 -16.99 5.97
C GLU A 36 7.55 -16.47 5.41
N LEU A 37 7.66 -15.15 5.32
CA LEU A 37 8.86 -14.40 4.96
C LEU A 37 9.13 -13.43 6.13
N SER A 38 10.07 -13.79 7.01
CA SER A 38 10.34 -13.06 8.25
C SER A 38 11.79 -12.61 8.30
N ASN A 39 12.03 -11.34 8.66
CA ASN A 39 13.38 -10.78 8.75
C ASN A 39 14.19 -10.95 7.44
N CYS A 40 13.52 -10.93 6.29
CA CYS A 40 14.15 -11.15 4.98
C CYS A 40 14.63 -9.83 4.35
N TYR A 41 15.66 -9.92 3.51
CA TYR A 41 16.18 -8.80 2.73
C TYR A 41 16.05 -9.07 1.24
N PHE A 42 15.21 -8.31 0.55
CA PHE A 42 14.94 -8.39 -0.88
C PHE A 42 15.61 -7.24 -1.61
N VAL A 43 16.50 -7.56 -2.56
CA VAL A 43 17.23 -6.56 -3.35
C VAL A 43 17.02 -6.85 -4.83
N GLY A 44 16.40 -5.92 -5.54
CA GLY A 44 16.28 -6.01 -6.98
C GLY A 44 17.55 -5.63 -7.72
N TYR A 45 17.41 -5.49 -9.03
CA TYR A 45 18.46 -5.09 -9.95
C TYR A 45 18.18 -3.69 -10.49
N GLU A 46 19.21 -2.86 -10.49
CA GLU A 46 19.25 -1.56 -11.14
C GLU A 46 20.07 -1.68 -12.41
N GLY A 47 19.51 -1.24 -13.53
CA GLY A 47 20.22 -1.25 -14.81
C GLY A 47 21.26 -0.14 -14.91
N GLU A 48 22.05 -0.17 -15.98
CA GLU A 48 23.14 0.78 -16.20
C GLU A 48 22.66 2.24 -16.30
N GLY A 49 21.40 2.46 -16.69
CA GLY A 49 20.77 3.78 -16.76
C GLY A 49 20.15 4.25 -15.44
N GLY A 50 20.32 3.49 -14.35
CA GLY A 50 19.67 3.76 -13.06
C GLY A 50 18.21 3.29 -13.00
N GLU A 51 17.73 2.56 -14.00
CA GLU A 51 16.36 2.05 -13.98
C GLU A 51 16.20 0.88 -13.02
N LEU A 52 15.18 0.93 -12.16
CA LEU A 52 14.79 -0.21 -11.36
C LEU A 52 14.17 -1.26 -12.29
N ARG A 53 14.61 -2.53 -12.18
CA ARG A 53 14.17 -3.60 -13.11
C ARG A 53 13.37 -4.73 -12.47
N THR A 54 13.51 -5.01 -11.18
CA THR A 54 12.95 -6.22 -10.54
C THR A 54 11.66 -5.94 -9.77
N ARG A 55 10.73 -6.90 -9.71
CA ARG A 55 9.58 -6.88 -8.77
C ARG A 55 9.95 -7.59 -7.47
N GLY A 56 9.34 -7.21 -6.36
CA GLY A 56 9.49 -7.95 -5.11
C GLY A 56 8.77 -9.30 -5.16
N LEU A 57 7.59 -9.36 -4.57
CA LEU A 57 6.75 -10.55 -4.51
C LEU A 57 5.71 -10.56 -5.62
N LEU A 58 5.42 -11.75 -6.15
CA LEU A 58 4.27 -12.00 -7.00
C LEU A 58 3.57 -13.28 -6.51
N ILE A 59 2.52 -13.09 -5.73
CA ILE A 59 1.75 -14.16 -5.11
C ILE A 59 0.37 -14.21 -5.75
N ARG A 60 0.02 -15.37 -6.31
CA ARG A 60 -1.26 -15.60 -7.00
C ARG A 60 -2.06 -16.68 -6.30
N GLY A 61 -3.17 -16.31 -5.67
CA GLY A 61 -4.00 -17.16 -4.83
C GLY A 61 -3.36 -17.39 -3.47
N GLY A 62 -3.76 -18.47 -2.81
CA GLY A 62 -3.15 -18.94 -1.57
C GLY A 62 -3.84 -18.46 -0.30
N LEU A 63 -3.38 -19.02 0.82
CA LEU A 63 -3.93 -18.84 2.15
C LEU A 63 -2.81 -18.66 3.17
N ASN A 64 -2.98 -17.73 4.11
CA ASN A 64 -2.06 -17.48 5.22
C ASN A 64 -0.65 -17.17 4.73
N ILE A 65 -0.49 -15.98 4.17
CA ILE A 65 0.81 -15.49 3.68
C ILE A 65 1.26 -14.35 4.58
N SER A 66 2.43 -14.51 5.20
CA SER A 66 2.98 -13.57 6.16
C SER A 66 4.30 -13.01 5.65
N VAL A 67 4.41 -11.69 5.57
CA VAL A 67 5.62 -10.94 5.24
C VAL A 67 5.86 -9.94 6.36
N ARG A 68 6.89 -10.20 7.17
CA ARG A 68 7.12 -9.50 8.42
C ARG A 68 8.55 -9.04 8.56
N HIS A 69 8.75 -7.85 9.13
CA HIS A 69 10.07 -7.34 9.50
C HIS A 69 11.09 -7.40 8.36
N SER A 70 10.62 -7.32 7.12
CA SER A 70 11.43 -7.54 5.93
C SER A 70 11.67 -6.22 5.19
N THR A 71 12.79 -6.14 4.48
CA THR A 71 13.16 -4.96 3.70
C THR A 71 13.15 -5.28 2.21
N PHE A 72 12.53 -4.40 1.44
CA PHE A 72 12.53 -4.41 -0.03
C PHE A 72 13.25 -3.17 -0.53
N GLU A 73 14.30 -3.37 -1.31
CA GLU A 73 15.14 -2.31 -1.87
C GLU A 73 15.35 -2.51 -3.38
N ILE A 74 15.33 -1.42 -4.16
CA ILE A 74 15.53 -1.41 -5.62
C ILE A 74 14.43 -2.22 -6.31
N MET A 75 13.19 -1.71 -6.28
CA MET A 75 12.02 -2.39 -6.85
C MET A 75 11.35 -1.59 -7.96
N ALA A 76 11.30 -2.16 -9.16
CA ALA A 76 10.62 -1.62 -10.34
C ALA A 76 9.11 -1.78 -10.32
N GLY A 77 8.61 -2.73 -9.52
CA GLY A 77 7.20 -3.00 -9.41
C GLY A 77 6.84 -3.51 -8.04
N SER A 78 5.55 -3.48 -7.76
CA SER A 78 4.96 -3.74 -6.46
C SER A 78 5.11 -5.19 -5.97
N ASN A 79 5.10 -5.32 -4.63
CA ASN A 79 4.77 -6.59 -3.97
C ASN A 79 3.29 -6.90 -4.21
N SER A 80 3.02 -7.96 -4.97
CA SER A 80 1.71 -8.20 -5.55
C SER A 80 1.03 -9.43 -4.96
N PHE A 81 -0.20 -9.26 -4.48
CA PHE A 81 -1.07 -10.34 -4.01
C PHE A 81 -2.35 -10.34 -4.84
N ILE A 82 -2.59 -11.43 -5.56
CA ILE A 82 -3.74 -11.55 -6.47
C ILE A 82 -4.62 -12.67 -5.93
N LEU A 83 -5.85 -12.39 -5.51
CA LEU A 83 -6.81 -13.37 -5.00
C LEU A 83 -6.29 -14.19 -3.80
N SER A 84 -5.39 -13.60 -2.99
CA SER A 84 -4.81 -14.23 -1.80
C SER A 84 -5.66 -13.94 -0.56
N ASN A 85 -5.80 -14.92 0.34
CA ASN A 85 -6.55 -14.77 1.59
C ASN A 85 -5.64 -14.90 2.82
N GLY A 86 -5.90 -14.13 3.87
CA GLY A 86 -5.10 -14.18 5.10
C GLY A 86 -3.70 -13.60 4.88
N VAL A 87 -3.59 -12.47 4.19
CA VAL A 87 -2.29 -11.83 3.93
C VAL A 87 -1.94 -10.89 5.07
N GLN A 88 -0.73 -11.01 5.61
CA GLN A 88 -0.18 -10.15 6.64
C GLN A 88 1.10 -9.52 6.12
N PHE A 89 1.09 -8.21 5.88
CA PHE A 89 2.24 -7.42 5.46
C PHE A 89 2.55 -6.42 6.58
N ILE A 90 3.44 -6.79 7.50
CA ILE A 90 3.59 -6.10 8.79
C ILE A 90 5.03 -5.68 9.04
N ALA A 91 5.22 -4.46 9.53
CA ALA A 91 6.51 -3.94 9.97
C ALA A 91 7.63 -4.08 8.92
N ASN A 92 7.29 -4.00 7.64
CA ASN A 92 8.25 -4.05 6.54
C ASN A 92 8.75 -2.65 6.19
N ARG A 93 9.92 -2.59 5.56
CA ARG A 93 10.48 -1.38 4.96
C ARG A 93 10.56 -1.53 3.44
N MET A 94 10.09 -0.53 2.72
CA MET A 94 10.24 -0.42 1.27
C MET A 94 10.93 0.90 0.94
N THR A 95 12.11 0.82 0.33
CA THR A 95 12.95 1.98 -0.04
C THR A 95 13.47 1.83 -1.46
N ARG A 96 13.67 2.92 -2.21
CA ARG A 96 14.09 2.87 -3.62
C ARG A 96 13.14 2.01 -4.44
N VAL A 97 11.87 2.40 -4.47
CA VAL A 97 10.80 1.63 -5.13
C VAL A 97 10.01 2.49 -6.11
N ARG A 98 9.52 1.92 -7.20
CA ARG A 98 8.53 2.57 -8.06
C ARG A 98 7.14 2.52 -7.44
N GLU A 99 6.79 1.38 -6.84
CA GLU A 99 5.48 1.13 -6.21
C GLU A 99 5.69 0.36 -4.91
N GLY A 100 4.73 0.46 -3.98
CA GLY A 100 4.78 -0.30 -2.73
C GLY A 100 4.17 -1.69 -2.85
N VAL A 101 3.01 -1.89 -2.21
CA VAL A 101 2.28 -3.15 -2.19
C VAL A 101 0.94 -3.03 -2.92
N GLN A 102 0.56 -4.05 -3.68
CA GLN A 102 -0.70 -4.09 -4.40
C GLN A 102 -1.50 -5.37 -4.14
N PHE A 103 -2.82 -5.20 -4.15
CA PHE A 103 -3.79 -6.27 -3.96
C PHE A 103 -4.81 -6.26 -5.09
N LYS A 104 -5.11 -7.44 -5.63
CA LYS A 104 -6.15 -7.63 -6.62
C LYS A 104 -7.12 -8.71 -6.15
N GLY A 105 -8.21 -8.27 -5.53
CA GLY A 105 -9.14 -9.14 -4.80
C GLY A 105 -8.49 -9.86 -3.61
N GLY A 106 -9.21 -10.81 -3.03
CA GLY A 106 -8.80 -11.53 -1.82
C GLY A 106 -9.43 -10.96 -0.54
N GLY A 107 -9.11 -11.55 0.60
CA GLY A 107 -9.72 -11.13 1.86
C GLY A 107 -8.91 -11.47 3.10
N ASN A 108 -9.30 -10.89 4.24
CA ASN A 108 -8.56 -10.98 5.50
C ASN A 108 -7.11 -10.47 5.33
N ILE A 109 -6.97 -9.19 5.00
CA ILE A 109 -5.69 -8.55 4.67
C ILE A 109 -5.32 -7.57 5.80
N LEU A 110 -4.11 -7.71 6.32
CA LEU A 110 -3.53 -6.83 7.32
C LEU A 110 -2.26 -6.16 6.77
N ILE A 111 -2.27 -4.84 6.71
CA ILE A 111 -1.13 -4.00 6.30
C ILE A 111 -0.82 -3.05 7.45
N GLU A 112 0.17 -3.38 8.28
CA GLU A 112 0.40 -2.69 9.54
C GLU A 112 1.85 -2.28 9.77
N SER A 113 2.06 -1.06 10.29
CA SER A 113 3.35 -0.54 10.73
C SER A 113 4.47 -0.61 9.68
N ASN A 114 4.14 -0.60 8.40
CA ASN A 114 5.15 -0.57 7.33
C ASN A 114 5.65 0.85 7.07
N ARG A 115 6.89 0.94 6.60
CA ARG A 115 7.51 2.18 6.14
C ARG A 115 7.76 2.13 4.64
N PHE A 116 7.26 3.13 3.92
CA PHE A 116 7.51 3.32 2.49
C PHE A 116 8.21 4.67 2.29
N ASP A 117 9.40 4.67 1.68
CA ASP A 117 10.14 5.89 1.38
C ASP A 117 10.98 5.79 0.11
N ASN A 118 11.56 6.93 -0.27
CA ASN A 118 12.49 7.05 -1.40
C ASN A 118 11.92 6.45 -2.71
N PHE A 119 10.70 6.87 -3.05
CA PHE A 119 10.06 6.48 -4.30
C PHE A 119 10.84 7.01 -5.51
N GLN A 120 10.99 6.19 -6.55
CA GLN A 120 11.72 6.51 -7.79
C GLN A 120 10.87 6.21 -9.03
N PRO A 121 9.69 6.84 -9.18
CA PRO A 121 8.83 6.56 -10.32
C PRO A 121 9.39 7.13 -11.63
N PHE A 122 8.97 6.54 -12.74
CA PHE A 122 9.14 7.13 -14.06
C PHE A 122 8.02 8.11 -14.39
N LEU A 123 8.31 9.03 -15.30
CA LEU A 123 7.32 9.98 -15.79
C LEU A 123 6.11 9.23 -16.39
N GLY A 124 4.92 9.55 -15.87
CA GLY A 124 3.67 8.93 -16.30
C GLY A 124 3.24 7.76 -15.42
N ASP A 125 4.06 7.36 -14.45
CA ASP A 125 3.67 6.38 -13.45
C ASP A 125 2.51 6.90 -12.59
N HIS A 126 1.78 5.93 -12.01
CA HIS A 126 0.84 6.15 -10.94
C HIS A 126 1.32 5.42 -9.68
N PRO A 127 2.32 5.96 -8.97
CA PRO A 127 3.07 5.18 -7.99
C PRO A 127 2.44 5.35 -6.62
N ASP A 128 1.56 4.44 -6.21
CA ASP A 128 1.03 4.45 -4.84
C ASP A 128 1.75 3.44 -3.92
N ALA A 129 1.85 3.81 -2.64
CA ALA A 129 2.46 2.98 -1.62
C ALA A 129 1.61 1.74 -1.30
N ILE A 130 0.29 1.88 -1.27
CA ILE A 130 -0.65 0.77 -1.02
C ILE A 130 -1.79 0.86 -2.02
N GLN A 131 -1.95 -0.18 -2.84
CA GLN A 131 -2.89 -0.20 -3.96
C GLN A 131 -3.86 -1.37 -3.87
N PHE A 132 -5.12 -1.11 -4.18
CA PHE A 132 -6.14 -2.12 -4.37
C PHE A 132 -6.80 -1.92 -5.73
N PHE A 133 -6.87 -3.01 -6.48
CA PHE A 133 -7.42 -3.02 -7.83
C PHE A 133 -8.50 -4.07 -7.99
N THR A 134 -9.49 -3.72 -8.79
CA THR A 134 -10.43 -4.68 -9.37
C THR A 134 -10.10 -5.02 -10.82
N ALA A 135 -9.17 -4.29 -11.45
CA ALA A 135 -8.81 -4.48 -12.85
C ALA A 135 -8.45 -5.94 -13.15
N GLY A 136 -9.20 -6.56 -14.06
CA GLY A 136 -9.03 -7.97 -14.44
C GLY A 136 -9.55 -9.00 -13.42
N LEU A 137 -10.44 -8.59 -12.50
CA LEU A 137 -11.36 -9.47 -11.78
C LEU A 137 -12.62 -9.62 -12.63
N THR A 138 -12.63 -10.61 -13.52
CA THR A 138 -13.65 -10.76 -14.57
C THR A 138 -14.58 -11.95 -14.35
N ASN A 139 -14.21 -12.91 -13.49
CA ASN A 139 -15.06 -14.05 -13.22
C ASN A 139 -16.25 -13.64 -12.35
N PRO A 140 -17.43 -14.28 -12.49
CA PRO A 140 -18.60 -13.96 -11.67
C PRO A 140 -18.39 -14.13 -10.16
N THR A 141 -17.47 -15.02 -9.77
CA THR A 141 -17.11 -15.29 -8.37
C THR A 141 -15.96 -14.43 -7.86
N ASP A 142 -15.33 -13.61 -8.72
CA ASP A 142 -14.29 -12.70 -8.27
C ASP A 142 -14.93 -11.58 -7.44
N LEU A 143 -14.34 -11.32 -6.28
CA LEU A 143 -14.70 -10.23 -5.39
C LEU A 143 -13.54 -9.23 -5.31
N ALA A 144 -13.87 -7.94 -5.22
CA ALA A 144 -12.91 -6.95 -4.76
C ALA A 144 -12.46 -7.27 -3.32
N SER A 145 -11.38 -6.64 -2.89
CA SER A 145 -10.80 -6.96 -1.59
C SER A 145 -11.77 -6.66 -0.44
N HIS A 146 -11.81 -7.54 0.56
CA HIS A 146 -12.68 -7.39 1.73
C HIS A 146 -12.01 -7.80 3.04
N ASP A 147 -12.52 -7.33 4.18
CA ASP A 147 -11.91 -7.57 5.49
C ASP A 147 -10.45 -7.11 5.53
N VAL A 148 -10.27 -5.82 5.24
CA VAL A 148 -8.94 -5.20 5.10
C VAL A 148 -8.69 -4.23 6.24
N LEU A 149 -7.54 -4.35 6.87
CA LEU A 149 -7.03 -3.38 7.83
C LEU A 149 -5.70 -2.78 7.36
N ILE A 150 -5.68 -1.46 7.19
CA ILE A 150 -4.49 -0.66 6.86
C ILE A 150 -4.20 0.27 8.05
N SER A 151 -3.20 -0.06 8.87
CA SER A 151 -3.04 0.53 10.20
C SER A 151 -1.62 1.02 10.46
N GLY A 152 -1.46 2.26 10.92
CA GLY A 152 -0.18 2.69 11.50
C GLY A 152 1.01 2.72 10.54
N ASN A 153 0.79 2.77 9.22
CA ASN A 153 1.88 2.82 8.25
C ASN A 153 2.43 4.25 8.12
N LEU A 154 3.71 4.37 7.78
CA LEU A 154 4.36 5.61 7.40
C LEU A 154 4.70 5.59 5.91
N ILE A 155 4.16 6.56 5.18
CA ILE A 155 4.41 6.76 3.75
C ILE A 155 5.06 8.12 3.57
N ILE A 156 6.30 8.12 3.09
CA ILE A 156 7.06 9.32 2.74
C ILE A 156 7.15 9.36 1.22
N ALA A 157 6.21 10.06 0.60
CA ALA A 157 6.13 10.16 -0.85
C ALA A 157 7.25 11.03 -1.43
N ALA A 158 7.79 10.58 -2.58
CA ALA A 158 8.62 11.37 -3.47
C ALA A 158 7.79 11.93 -4.64
N ASP A 159 8.45 12.42 -5.69
CA ASP A 159 7.78 13.02 -6.85
C ASP A 159 6.75 12.06 -7.47
N GLN A 160 5.58 12.59 -7.84
CA GLN A 160 4.43 11.86 -8.42
C GLN A 160 3.80 10.76 -7.55
N SER A 161 4.48 10.29 -6.50
CA SER A 161 3.99 9.20 -5.67
C SER A 161 2.83 9.58 -4.74
N GLN A 162 2.11 8.55 -4.36
CA GLN A 162 0.79 8.61 -3.74
C GLN A 162 0.73 7.72 -2.50
N GLY A 163 -0.26 7.95 -1.64
CA GLY A 163 -0.47 7.22 -0.40
C GLY A 163 -1.21 5.90 -0.63
N ILE A 164 -2.50 5.90 -0.27
CA ILE A 164 -3.37 4.72 -0.29
C ILE A 164 -4.42 4.90 -1.38
N PHE A 165 -4.55 3.91 -2.27
CA PHE A 165 -5.45 3.97 -3.41
C PHE A 165 -6.28 2.69 -3.56
N LEU A 166 -7.60 2.81 -3.56
CA LEU A 166 -8.53 1.75 -3.89
C LEU A 166 -9.30 2.18 -5.14
N ALA A 167 -9.07 1.49 -6.26
CA ALA A 167 -9.78 1.73 -7.51
C ALA A 167 -10.73 0.59 -7.84
N ASP A 168 -11.91 0.94 -8.36
CA ASP A 168 -12.91 -0.01 -8.88
C ASP A 168 -13.01 0.10 -10.40
N GLN A 169 -11.95 -0.32 -11.10
CA GLN A 169 -11.90 -0.26 -12.57
C GLN A 169 -12.92 -1.17 -13.28
N ASN A 170 -13.41 -2.20 -12.58
CA ASN A 170 -14.35 -3.17 -13.14
C ASN A 170 -15.79 -2.88 -12.69
N SER A 171 -16.05 -1.78 -11.99
CA SER A 171 -17.37 -1.41 -11.46
C SER A 171 -18.00 -2.54 -10.65
N LEU A 172 -17.20 -3.28 -9.87
CA LEU A 172 -17.68 -4.42 -9.09
C LEU A 172 -18.67 -3.99 -8.01
N GLN A 173 -18.57 -2.75 -7.51
CA GLN A 173 -19.50 -2.22 -6.51
C GLN A 173 -20.96 -2.30 -6.97
N SER A 174 -21.26 -1.92 -8.22
CA SER A 174 -22.64 -1.93 -8.73
C SER A 174 -23.23 -3.34 -8.86
N SER A 175 -22.37 -4.35 -8.92
CA SER A 175 -22.76 -5.77 -8.97
C SER A 175 -22.81 -6.45 -7.60
N GLY A 176 -22.60 -5.72 -6.50
CA GLY A 176 -22.55 -6.28 -5.15
C GLY A 176 -21.27 -7.07 -4.84
N ARG A 177 -20.25 -6.99 -5.71
CA ARG A 177 -18.95 -7.67 -5.58
C ARG A 177 -17.79 -6.72 -5.27
N GLY A 178 -18.12 -5.45 -4.97
CA GLY A 178 -17.16 -4.40 -4.67
C GLY A 178 -16.52 -4.52 -3.29
N TYR A 179 -15.74 -3.50 -2.93
CA TYR A 179 -14.97 -3.47 -1.69
C TYR A 179 -15.89 -3.50 -0.46
N LYS A 180 -15.51 -4.27 0.57
CA LYS A 180 -16.33 -4.42 1.78
C LYS A 180 -15.50 -4.56 3.05
N ARG A 181 -15.94 -3.92 4.14
CA ARG A 181 -15.32 -3.97 5.48
C ARG A 181 -13.84 -3.60 5.41
N ILE A 182 -13.57 -2.34 5.10
CA ILE A 182 -12.23 -1.79 5.02
C ILE A 182 -12.03 -0.77 6.13
N ALA A 183 -10.94 -0.91 6.88
CA ALA A 183 -10.50 0.05 7.89
C ALA A 183 -9.13 0.61 7.54
N ILE A 184 -9.02 1.94 7.46
CA ILE A 184 -7.79 2.68 7.23
C ILE A 184 -7.57 3.59 8.43
N ARG A 185 -6.59 3.27 9.29
CA ARG A 185 -6.44 3.96 10.57
C ARG A 185 -5.01 4.38 10.90
N ARG A 186 -4.86 5.57 11.47
CA ARG A 186 -3.61 6.06 12.07
C ARG A 186 -2.39 5.99 11.15
N ASN A 187 -2.59 6.08 9.83
CA ASN A 187 -1.49 6.14 8.88
C ASN A 187 -0.99 7.59 8.77
N ILE A 188 0.32 7.74 8.57
CA ILE A 188 0.97 9.03 8.33
C ILE A 188 1.46 9.04 6.88
N ILE A 189 1.00 10.02 6.11
CA ILE A 189 1.24 10.11 4.68
C ILE A 189 1.78 11.50 4.38
N VAL A 190 3.07 11.60 4.08
CA VAL A 190 3.78 12.86 3.89
C VAL A 190 4.08 13.05 2.42
N GLY A 191 3.67 14.19 1.86
CA GLY A 191 4.11 14.64 0.55
C GLY A 191 3.46 13.94 -0.65
N ALA A 192 2.41 13.13 -0.45
CA ALA A 192 1.66 12.52 -1.55
C ALA A 192 1.06 13.62 -2.45
N VAL A 193 1.08 13.41 -3.77
CA VAL A 193 0.68 14.47 -4.69
C VAL A 193 -0.85 14.61 -4.75
N TRP A 194 -1.58 13.55 -5.13
CA TRP A 194 -3.02 13.56 -5.48
C TRP A 194 -3.91 12.70 -4.57
N HIS A 195 -3.36 11.68 -3.95
CA HIS A 195 -4.07 10.65 -3.21
C HIS A 195 -3.35 10.46 -1.88
N GLY A 196 -3.78 11.20 -0.85
CA GLY A 196 -3.41 10.83 0.51
C GLY A 196 -4.06 9.49 0.83
N ILE A 197 -5.39 9.48 0.81
CA ILE A 197 -6.21 8.28 0.83
C ILE A 197 -7.31 8.47 -0.19
N THR A 198 -7.34 7.67 -1.24
CA THR A 198 -8.47 7.65 -2.16
C THR A 198 -9.12 6.28 -2.16
N ALA A 199 -10.36 6.25 -1.71
CA ALA A 199 -11.20 5.08 -1.80
C ALA A 199 -12.29 5.29 -2.86
N ALA A 200 -12.39 4.35 -3.80
CA ALA A 200 -13.63 4.07 -4.53
C ALA A 200 -14.78 3.80 -3.53
N PRO A 201 -16.05 3.72 -3.98
CA PRO A 201 -17.14 3.33 -3.10
C PRO A 201 -16.88 1.98 -2.41
N VAL A 202 -17.09 1.94 -1.09
CA VAL A 202 -16.89 0.74 -0.26
C VAL A 202 -18.12 0.54 0.63
N ASP A 203 -18.52 -0.72 0.81
CA ASP A 203 -19.50 -1.10 1.82
C ASP A 203 -18.84 -1.28 3.19
N SER A 204 -19.23 -0.46 4.17
CA SER A 204 -18.66 -0.44 5.51
C SER A 204 -17.18 -0.04 5.51
N LEU A 205 -16.91 1.25 5.28
CA LEU A 205 -15.56 1.85 5.28
C LEU A 205 -15.34 2.70 6.52
N THR A 206 -14.20 2.53 7.18
CA THR A 206 -13.79 3.38 8.30
C THR A 206 -12.43 3.99 8.00
N ILE A 207 -12.34 5.32 7.97
CA ILE A 207 -11.08 6.06 7.82
C ILE A 207 -10.92 6.92 9.06
N VAL A 208 -10.00 6.55 9.96
CA VAL A 208 -9.90 7.18 11.30
C VAL A 208 -8.49 7.57 11.71
N GLY A 209 -8.31 8.80 12.16
CA GLY A 209 -7.05 9.25 12.77
C GLY A 209 -5.85 9.29 11.83
N ASN A 210 -6.06 9.31 10.51
CA ASN A 210 -4.98 9.38 9.53
C ASN A 210 -4.50 10.81 9.35
N ARG A 211 -3.22 10.99 9.00
CA ARG A 211 -2.60 12.30 8.77
C ARG A 211 -1.98 12.35 7.37
N ALA A 212 -2.69 12.98 6.44
CA ALA A 212 -2.27 13.26 5.07
C ALA A 212 -1.66 14.67 4.99
N ILE A 213 -0.34 14.74 5.14
CA ILE A 213 0.43 15.96 5.37
C ILE A 213 1.06 16.45 4.07
N ARG A 214 0.83 17.71 3.71
CA ARG A 214 1.60 18.39 2.65
C ARG A 214 2.89 18.98 3.20
N GLN A 215 3.93 19.00 2.38
CA GLN A 215 5.21 19.64 2.70
C GLN A 215 5.29 21.03 2.06
N SER A 216 5.66 22.03 2.88
CA SER A 216 5.93 23.38 2.40
C SER A 216 7.08 23.38 1.39
N GLY A 217 6.93 24.13 0.30
CA GLY A 217 7.92 24.22 -0.77
C GLY A 217 7.88 23.09 -1.81
N ARG A 218 6.92 22.15 -1.73
CA ARG A 218 6.65 21.17 -2.79
C ARG A 218 5.30 21.45 -3.46
N ASP A 219 5.22 21.30 -4.78
CA ASP A 219 3.95 21.40 -5.53
C ASP A 219 3.14 20.09 -5.37
N VAL A 220 2.68 19.83 -4.16
CA VAL A 220 1.82 18.67 -3.82
C VAL A 220 0.36 19.09 -3.89
N ARG A 221 -0.22 19.06 -5.09
CA ARG A 221 -1.61 19.47 -5.35
C ARG A 221 -2.58 18.35 -4.98
N GLY A 222 -3.19 18.47 -3.82
CA GLY A 222 -4.34 17.64 -3.48
C GLY A 222 -4.01 16.34 -2.76
N ASN A 223 -3.11 16.38 -1.76
CA ASN A 223 -2.99 15.35 -0.74
C ASN A 223 -4.31 15.24 0.05
N ARG A 224 -5.30 14.59 -0.56
CA ARG A 224 -6.70 14.56 -0.15
C ARG A 224 -7.09 13.22 0.41
N ILE A 225 -8.16 13.24 1.19
CA ILE A 225 -8.88 12.03 1.59
C ILE A 225 -10.22 12.00 0.84
N THR A 226 -10.49 10.91 0.12
CA THR A 226 -11.76 10.69 -0.57
C THR A 226 -12.46 9.46 -0.01
N ALA A 227 -13.78 9.57 0.16
CA ALA A 227 -14.58 8.48 0.70
C ALA A 227 -16.00 8.52 0.15
N ALA A 228 -16.51 7.35 -0.24
CA ALA A 228 -17.87 7.15 -0.72
C ALA A 228 -18.31 5.71 -0.41
N GLY A 229 -19.61 5.45 -0.51
CA GLY A 229 -20.20 4.12 -0.30
C GLY A 229 -21.28 4.11 0.78
N ARG A 230 -21.49 2.93 1.37
CA ARG A 230 -22.53 2.66 2.38
C ARG A 230 -21.88 2.44 3.74
N GLU A 231 -22.48 2.95 4.81
CA GLU A 231 -21.95 2.82 6.19
C GLU A 231 -20.50 3.32 6.31
N VAL A 232 -20.22 4.50 5.73
CA VAL A 232 -18.88 5.08 5.72
C VAL A 232 -18.70 6.02 6.91
N ILE A 233 -17.65 5.78 7.68
CA ILE A 233 -17.22 6.59 8.83
C ILE A 233 -15.88 7.23 8.50
N LEU A 234 -15.83 8.55 8.60
CA LEU A 234 -14.63 9.36 8.46
C LEU A 234 -14.46 10.17 9.75
N GLU A 235 -13.49 9.81 10.61
CA GLU A 235 -13.33 10.48 11.91
C GLU A 235 -11.87 10.88 12.22
N ASP A 236 -11.70 12.07 12.79
CA ASP A 236 -10.44 12.55 13.38
C ASP A 236 -9.21 12.53 12.45
N ASN A 237 -9.42 12.62 11.13
CA ASN A 237 -8.32 12.69 10.16
C ASN A 237 -7.82 14.13 9.96
N GLU A 238 -6.56 14.27 9.59
CA GLU A 238 -5.94 15.51 9.12
C GLU A 238 -5.60 15.35 7.63
N ALA A 239 -6.07 16.25 6.77
CA ALA A 239 -5.73 16.25 5.35
C ALA A 239 -5.76 17.66 4.76
N SER A 240 -5.20 17.86 3.56
CA SER A 240 -5.31 19.16 2.89
C SER A 240 -6.68 19.43 2.28
N GLU A 241 -7.43 18.37 1.99
CA GLU A 241 -8.74 18.42 1.37
C GLU A 241 -9.48 17.11 1.68
N PHE A 242 -10.80 17.21 1.84
CA PHE A 242 -11.71 16.07 1.95
C PHE A 242 -12.72 16.12 0.79
N LYS A 243 -12.77 15.07 -0.03
CA LYS A 243 -13.81 14.90 -1.07
C LYS A 243 -14.66 13.70 -0.73
N ILE A 244 -15.77 13.94 -0.05
CA ILE A 244 -16.61 12.89 0.50
C ILE A 244 -18.04 12.95 -0.03
N ALA A 245 -18.65 11.78 -0.21
CA ALA A 245 -20.06 11.69 -0.55
C ALA A 245 -20.94 12.14 0.63
N GLN A 246 -22.17 12.58 0.33
CA GLN A 246 -23.13 13.01 1.35
C GLN A 246 -23.51 11.91 2.36
N SER A 247 -23.38 10.64 1.97
CA SER A 247 -23.67 9.47 2.83
C SER A 247 -22.61 9.22 3.92
N VAL A 248 -21.47 9.92 3.87
CA VAL A 248 -20.36 9.71 4.79
C VAL A 248 -20.66 10.37 6.14
N ARG A 249 -20.62 9.60 7.23
CA ARG A 249 -20.58 10.14 8.59
C ARG A 249 -19.21 10.77 8.83
N ASN A 250 -19.18 12.09 8.86
CA ASN A 250 -17.97 12.90 8.98
C ASN A 250 -17.94 13.64 10.33
N HIS A 251 -16.94 13.36 11.17
CA HIS A 251 -16.79 14.01 12.49
C HIS A 251 -15.32 14.23 12.86
N GLY A 252 -14.99 15.36 13.49
CA GLY A 252 -13.64 15.62 14.03
C GLY A 252 -12.50 15.80 13.01
N ASN A 253 -12.77 15.67 11.70
CA ASN A 253 -11.76 15.84 10.66
C ASN A 253 -11.32 17.30 10.52
N ARG A 254 -10.02 17.51 10.29
CA ARG A 254 -9.40 18.83 10.25
C ARG A 254 -8.62 19.03 8.95
N THR A 255 -8.87 20.17 8.31
CA THR A 255 -8.06 20.58 7.16
C THR A 255 -6.73 21.16 7.65
N LEU A 256 -5.62 20.70 7.07
CA LEU A 256 -4.26 21.10 7.44
C LEU A 256 -3.54 21.82 6.28
N GLY A 257 -2.92 22.96 6.60
CA GLY A 257 -1.97 23.62 5.72
C GLY A 257 -0.68 22.81 5.51
N PRO A 258 0.20 23.21 4.59
CA PRO A 258 1.49 22.55 4.45
C PRO A 258 2.33 22.73 5.72
N LEU A 259 3.07 21.69 6.11
CA LEU A 259 3.99 21.70 7.25
C LEU A 259 5.42 21.98 6.80
N SER A 260 6.19 22.65 7.67
CA SER A 260 7.64 22.82 7.46
C SER A 260 8.39 21.48 7.56
N ALA A 261 9.56 21.40 6.94
CA ALA A 261 10.42 20.22 7.01
C ALA A 261 10.74 19.82 8.45
N GLN A 262 10.98 20.79 9.34
CA GLN A 262 11.23 20.51 10.77
C GLN A 262 10.06 19.80 11.44
N ARG A 263 8.81 20.25 11.19
CA ARG A 263 7.60 19.63 11.75
C ARG A 263 7.37 18.24 11.17
N ILE A 264 7.61 18.06 9.86
CA ILE A 264 7.54 16.75 9.21
C ILE A 264 8.54 15.77 9.83
N ASN A 265 9.79 16.20 10.02
CA ASN A 265 10.82 15.36 10.64
C ASN A 265 10.46 14.96 12.06
N ALA A 266 9.82 15.85 12.84
CA ALA A 266 9.32 15.51 14.17
C ALA A 266 8.22 14.44 14.12
N VAL A 267 7.27 14.55 13.18
CA VAL A 267 6.21 13.55 12.97
C VAL A 267 6.77 12.19 12.55
N ILE A 268 7.77 12.19 11.64
CA ILE A 268 8.45 10.96 11.23
C ILE A 268 9.21 10.34 12.42
N ALA A 269 9.91 11.15 13.21
CA ALA A 269 10.66 10.67 14.37
C ALA A 269 9.74 10.05 15.43
N GLU A 270 8.58 10.68 15.71
CA GLU A 270 7.55 10.15 16.61
C GLU A 270 7.08 8.76 16.15
N TRP A 271 6.77 8.61 14.85
CA TRP A 271 6.37 7.32 14.29
C TRP A 271 7.47 6.26 14.41
N THR A 272 8.72 6.62 14.07
CA THR A 272 9.86 5.70 14.13
C THR A 272 10.10 5.21 15.56
N GLN A 273 10.01 6.10 16.55
CA GLN A 273 10.15 5.76 17.97
C GLN A 273 9.06 4.78 18.44
N ALA A 274 7.81 4.97 17.98
CA ALA A 274 6.69 4.13 18.39
C ALA A 274 6.68 2.73 17.76
N ASN A 275 7.33 2.53 16.60
CA ASN A 275 7.18 1.30 15.81
C ASN A 275 8.46 0.44 15.72
N HIS A 276 9.61 0.90 16.23
CA HIS A 276 10.89 0.17 16.20
C HIS A 276 11.34 -0.33 14.81
N VAL A 277 10.79 0.22 13.72
CA VAL A 277 11.21 -0.09 12.35
C VAL A 277 12.45 0.75 12.03
N GLN A 278 13.62 0.10 11.93
CA GLN A 278 14.89 0.72 11.50
C GLN A 278 15.09 0.63 9.99
#